data_AF-A0A1G2U5M0-F1
#
_entry.id   AF-A0A1G2U5M0-F1
#
_cell.length_a   1.000
_cell.length_b   1.000
_cell.length_c   1.000
_cell.angle_alpha   90.00
_cell.angle_beta   90.00
_cell.angle_gamma   90.00
#
_symmetry.space_group_name_H-M   'P 1'
#
loop_
_entity.id
_entity.type
_entity.pdbx_description
1 polymer ?
#
loop_
_entity_poly.entity_id
_entity_poly.type
_entity_poly.pdbx_seq_one_letter_code
_entity_poly.pdbx_strand_id
1 'polypeptide(L)'
;MKSSSVDKIKERLDIVSVVGSYLKLEKAGSNFKARCPFHNEKTPSFFVSPSRNSYYCFGCGAKGDIFTFAQEFEGLDFIGALKMLAERAGVELERFDPKNRGERDELYSILETARSYFTENLNENKKAIEYLTDRGLKEETVKTWRLGYAQNEWRNLYSHFISLGMSAKKMIEAGLIKRSDTLREDGYYDVFRGRIIFPIFDVSGRPVAFSGRIFDEAPDAPKYLNSPETPLFVKSETLYGLDKAKIGIRKKDYSMLVEGQMDLLMCHQAGFDNAVASSGTAFTEAHLERLKRLSNRIIFVFDSDSAGFQASLKSATLALSLGMEVKLAELPKGEDPAELIKKDLDAFRNSIKNSKHLIDFHLDRLLASGFEDRNLIKEIEKKILPYVTKLQSSIEQSHFVSQIAKKAGIKEEAIWDDLRRTARTEISAKENKEFTHYEGKSKNHLERRLYGILFWQEGEKNRLFDTEKLRLNILTILGEKEMVEALRGYEEQKNELIFEAEQYYENKDGVEKELEELLMNFKEDSLRKRFVIVMKELQEAEDKKDDKKAKELLKRCQEITEQLAELSKKRALN
;
A
#
# COMPACT_ATOMS: atom_id res chain seq x y z
N MET A 1 -39.18 15.50 -14.15
CA MET A 1 -38.21 14.68 -13.40
C MET A 1 -37.98 15.36 -12.06
N LYS A 2 -38.22 14.70 -10.93
CA LYS A 2 -37.87 15.28 -9.62
C LYS A 2 -36.33 15.35 -9.53
N SER A 3 -35.76 16.50 -9.19
CA SER A 3 -34.30 16.62 -9.03
C SER A 3 -33.83 15.71 -7.90
N SER A 4 -32.72 15.01 -8.11
CA SER A 4 -32.18 14.07 -7.11
C SER A 4 -31.67 14.86 -5.90
N SER A 5 -31.59 14.22 -4.73
CA SER A 5 -31.02 14.87 -3.53
C SER A 5 -29.58 15.35 -3.77
N VAL A 6 -28.82 14.66 -4.62
CA VAL A 6 -27.47 15.05 -5.04
C VAL A 6 -27.50 16.37 -5.80
N ASP A 7 -28.43 16.53 -6.74
CA ASP A 7 -28.56 17.76 -7.54
C ASP A 7 -28.94 18.95 -6.66
N LYS A 8 -29.90 18.76 -5.75
CA LYS A 8 -30.31 19.80 -4.78
C LYS A 8 -29.17 20.28 -3.89
N ILE A 9 -28.26 19.37 -3.52
CA ILE A 9 -27.08 19.72 -2.73
C ILE A 9 -26.06 20.47 -3.58
N LYS A 10 -25.80 20.03 -4.82
CA LYS A 10 -24.89 20.71 -5.76
C LYS A 10 -25.39 22.09 -6.19
N GLU A 11 -26.70 22.32 -6.19
CA GLU A 11 -27.31 23.63 -6.43
C GLU A 11 -27.12 24.60 -5.25
N ARG A 12 -26.99 24.09 -4.03
CA ARG A 12 -26.91 24.91 -2.81
C ARG A 12 -25.50 25.08 -2.26
N LEU A 13 -24.60 24.14 -2.54
CA LEU A 13 -23.22 24.18 -2.08
C LEU A 13 -22.27 24.32 -3.28
N ASP A 14 -21.47 25.38 -3.23
CA ASP A 14 -20.36 25.60 -4.15
C ASP A 14 -19.08 24.97 -3.62
N ILE A 15 -18.25 24.41 -4.51
CA ILE A 15 -17.01 23.74 -4.15
C ILE A 15 -16.00 24.65 -3.47
N VAL A 16 -15.95 25.95 -3.79
CA VAL A 16 -15.05 26.89 -3.11
C VAL A 16 -15.45 27.02 -1.65
N SER A 17 -16.76 27.05 -1.36
CA SER A 17 -17.28 27.14 0.00
C SER A 17 -17.01 25.86 0.82
N VAL A 18 -17.14 24.69 0.19
CA VAL A 18 -16.92 23.39 0.85
C VAL A 18 -15.44 23.21 1.11
N VAL A 19 -14.57 23.36 0.10
CA VAL A 19 -13.13 23.19 0.28
C VAL A 19 -12.54 24.30 1.15
N GLY A 20 -13.01 25.53 0.99
CA GLY A 20 -12.54 26.71 1.72
C GLY A 20 -12.80 26.69 3.22
N SER A 21 -13.72 25.84 3.71
CA SER A 21 -13.86 25.61 5.16
C SER A 21 -12.73 24.77 5.75
N TYR A 22 -11.98 24.04 4.91
CA TYR A 22 -10.90 23.16 5.34
C TYR A 22 -9.52 23.71 5.00
N LEU A 23 -9.39 24.36 3.84
CA LEU A 23 -8.13 24.85 3.31
C LEU A 23 -8.18 26.35 3.11
N LYS A 24 -7.06 27.01 3.39
CA LYS A 24 -6.88 28.41 3.01
C LYS A 24 -6.68 28.49 1.49
N LEU A 25 -7.72 28.93 0.79
CA LEU A 25 -7.71 29.11 -0.66
C LEU A 25 -7.13 30.46 -1.06
N GLU A 26 -6.18 30.47 -1.99
CA GLU A 26 -5.60 31.68 -2.59
C GLU A 26 -6.12 31.85 -4.02
N LYS A 27 -6.41 33.08 -4.44
CA LYS A 27 -6.92 33.34 -5.79
C LYS A 27 -5.82 33.16 -6.84
N ALA A 28 -6.13 32.47 -7.92
CA ALA A 28 -5.23 32.20 -9.05
C ALA A 28 -6.00 32.34 -10.38
N GLY A 29 -6.07 33.57 -10.89
CA GLY A 29 -6.89 33.89 -12.06
C GLY A 29 -8.38 33.71 -11.78
N SER A 30 -9.05 32.90 -12.60
CA SER A 30 -10.45 32.50 -12.45
C SER A 30 -10.66 31.33 -11.46
N ASN A 31 -9.59 30.68 -11.01
CA ASN A 31 -9.62 29.56 -10.09
C ASN A 31 -9.03 29.95 -8.72
N PHE A 32 -9.08 29.02 -7.77
CA PHE A 32 -8.38 29.09 -6.50
C PHE A 32 -7.31 28.02 -6.42
N LYS A 33 -6.27 28.23 -5.63
CA LYS A 33 -5.21 27.26 -5.36
C LYS A 33 -4.93 27.12 -3.86
N ALA A 34 -4.48 25.94 -3.45
CA ALA A 34 -3.98 25.64 -2.12
C ALA A 34 -2.92 24.55 -2.17
N ARG A 35 -2.28 24.27 -1.04
CA ARG A 35 -1.53 23.02 -0.88
C ARG A 35 -2.50 21.86 -0.82
N CYS A 36 -2.18 20.80 -1.52
CA CYS A 36 -3.01 19.60 -1.59
C CYS A 36 -3.11 18.94 -0.22
N PRO A 37 -4.32 18.61 0.23
CA PRO A 37 -4.49 17.86 1.49
C PRO A 37 -4.22 16.36 1.34
N PHE A 38 -4.08 15.87 0.10
CA PHE A 38 -4.00 14.44 -0.21
C PHE A 38 -2.58 13.94 -0.44
N HIS A 39 -1.59 14.84 -0.54
CA HIS A 39 -0.17 14.51 -0.58
C HIS A 39 0.67 15.67 -0.03
N ASN A 40 1.88 15.38 0.42
CA ASN A 40 2.75 16.39 1.03
C ASN A 40 3.52 17.17 -0.04
N GLU A 41 3.37 18.49 -0.06
CA GLU A 41 4.03 19.38 -1.03
C GLU A 41 4.38 20.75 -0.41
N LYS A 42 5.40 21.41 -0.99
CA LYS A 42 5.84 22.75 -0.55
C LYS A 42 5.15 23.87 -1.32
N THR A 43 4.85 23.64 -2.59
CA THR A 43 4.21 24.59 -3.51
C THR A 43 2.75 24.21 -3.73
N PRO A 44 1.80 25.18 -3.78
CA PRO A 44 0.38 24.88 -4.07
C PRO A 44 0.18 24.23 -5.44
N SER A 45 -0.27 22.96 -5.49
CA SER A 45 -0.68 22.30 -6.74
C SER A 45 -2.16 21.90 -6.77
N PHE A 46 -2.91 22.18 -5.69
CA PHE A 46 -4.34 21.87 -5.58
C PHE A 46 -5.17 23.03 -6.09
N PHE A 47 -5.86 22.87 -7.21
CA PHE A 47 -6.68 23.90 -7.81
C PHE A 47 -8.17 23.58 -7.66
N VAL A 48 -8.94 24.60 -7.30
CA VAL A 48 -10.40 24.55 -7.17
C VAL A 48 -11.00 25.48 -8.21
N SER A 49 -11.87 24.95 -9.06
CA SER A 49 -12.51 25.69 -10.14
C SER A 49 -13.98 25.97 -9.81
N PRO A 50 -14.36 27.24 -9.55
CA PRO A 50 -15.74 27.59 -9.25
C PRO A 50 -16.67 27.33 -10.45
N SER A 51 -16.23 27.68 -11.67
CA SER A 51 -17.03 27.53 -12.89
C SER A 51 -17.32 26.07 -13.24
N ARG A 52 -16.43 25.15 -12.87
CA ARG A 52 -16.57 23.71 -13.11
C ARG A 52 -17.05 22.93 -11.89
N ASN A 53 -17.30 23.61 -10.76
CA ASN A 53 -17.65 23.04 -9.46
C ASN A 53 -16.83 21.78 -9.08
N SER A 54 -15.51 21.79 -9.38
CA SER A 54 -14.61 20.65 -9.24
C SER A 54 -13.19 21.07 -8.84
N TYR A 55 -12.42 20.14 -8.27
CA TYR A 55 -11.01 20.32 -7.92
C TYR A 55 -10.12 19.37 -8.72
N TYR A 56 -8.85 19.77 -8.87
CA TYR A 56 -7.79 18.94 -9.42
C TYR A 56 -6.46 19.30 -8.79
N CYS A 57 -5.68 18.28 -8.42
CA CYS A 57 -4.32 18.43 -7.95
C CYS A 57 -3.31 18.06 -9.03
N PHE A 58 -2.50 19.03 -9.44
CA PHE A 58 -1.46 18.83 -10.47
C PHE A 58 -0.23 18.08 -9.94
N GLY A 59 -0.05 17.96 -8.63
CA GLY A 59 1.04 17.19 -8.04
C GLY A 59 0.77 15.68 -7.97
N CYS A 60 -0.43 15.27 -7.54
CA CYS A 60 -0.76 13.85 -7.31
C CYS A 60 -1.92 13.29 -8.15
N GLY A 61 -2.58 14.13 -8.95
CA GLY A 61 -3.70 13.70 -9.82
C GLY A 61 -5.05 13.55 -9.11
N ALA A 62 -5.14 13.83 -7.79
CA ALA A 62 -6.40 13.81 -7.06
C ALA A 62 -7.41 14.79 -7.68
N LYS A 63 -8.65 14.34 -7.91
CA LYS A 63 -9.68 15.12 -8.62
C LYS A 63 -11.07 14.73 -8.16
N GLY A 64 -12.01 15.66 -8.25
CA GLY A 64 -13.41 15.36 -7.94
C GLY A 64 -14.27 16.58 -7.69
N ASP A 65 -15.45 16.34 -7.14
CA ASP A 65 -16.39 17.39 -6.74
C ASP A 65 -16.47 17.52 -5.20
N ILE A 66 -17.49 18.23 -4.70
CA ILE A 66 -17.73 18.39 -3.25
C ILE A 66 -17.89 17.05 -2.52
N PHE A 67 -18.49 16.03 -3.15
CA PHE A 67 -18.69 14.72 -2.54
C PHE A 67 -17.38 13.95 -2.54
N THR A 68 -16.66 13.92 -3.66
CA THR A 68 -15.33 13.27 -3.70
C THR A 68 -14.38 13.90 -2.69
N PHE A 69 -14.37 15.23 -2.58
CA PHE A 69 -13.55 15.93 -1.59
C PHE A 69 -13.94 15.52 -0.17
N ALA A 70 -15.24 15.55 0.18
CA ALA A 70 -15.72 15.12 1.49
C ALA A 70 -15.35 13.65 1.78
N GLN A 71 -15.51 12.77 0.79
CA GLN A 71 -15.17 11.36 0.92
C GLN A 71 -13.67 11.15 1.16
N GLU A 72 -12.82 11.79 0.39
CA GLU A 72 -11.36 11.60 0.49
C GLU A 72 -10.77 12.33 1.71
N PHE A 73 -11.25 13.54 1.99
CA PHE A 73 -10.71 14.40 3.05
C PHE A 73 -11.16 13.94 4.44
N GLU A 74 -12.45 13.67 4.63
CA GLU A 74 -13.00 13.17 5.89
C GLU A 74 -12.88 11.64 6.01
N GLY A 75 -12.60 10.96 4.90
CA GLY A 75 -12.68 9.51 4.83
C GLY A 75 -14.12 9.03 4.93
N LEU A 76 -15.09 9.70 4.30
CA LEU A 76 -16.48 9.27 4.29
C LEU A 76 -16.79 8.42 3.04
N ASP A 77 -17.83 7.60 3.09
CA ASP A 77 -18.41 7.01 1.89
C ASP A 77 -19.40 7.98 1.22
N PHE A 78 -19.94 7.59 0.06
CA PHE A 78 -20.84 8.48 -0.68
C PHE A 78 -22.09 8.84 0.14
N ILE A 79 -22.65 7.90 0.92
CA ILE A 79 -23.84 8.17 1.76
C ILE A 79 -23.49 9.07 2.94
N GLY A 80 -22.33 8.89 3.58
CA GLY A 80 -21.83 9.74 4.65
C GLY A 80 -21.54 11.16 4.17
N ALA A 81 -20.85 11.29 3.03
CA ALA A 81 -20.64 12.57 2.36
C ALA A 81 -21.98 13.20 1.95
N LEU A 82 -22.93 12.39 1.46
CA LEU A 82 -24.29 12.84 1.11
C LEU A 82 -25.04 13.39 2.32
N LYS A 83 -25.04 12.69 3.46
CA LYS A 83 -25.68 13.16 4.69
C LYS A 83 -25.04 14.44 5.22
N MET A 84 -23.71 14.46 5.30
CA MET A 84 -22.96 15.62 5.79
C MET A 84 -23.21 16.85 4.93
N LEU A 85 -23.15 16.69 3.60
CA LEU A 85 -23.39 17.79 2.67
C LEU A 85 -24.87 18.16 2.58
N ALA A 86 -25.80 17.22 2.78
CA ALA A 86 -27.23 17.50 2.85
C ALA A 86 -27.58 18.36 4.07
N GLU A 87 -27.04 18.02 5.24
CA GLU A 87 -27.19 18.80 6.46
C GLU A 87 -26.63 20.21 6.27
N ARG A 88 -25.42 20.32 5.72
CA ARG A 88 -24.78 21.59 5.41
C ARG A 88 -25.54 22.42 4.35
N ALA A 89 -26.23 21.76 3.42
CA ALA A 89 -27.06 22.38 2.40
C ALA A 89 -28.51 22.65 2.85
N GLY A 90 -28.91 22.22 4.06
CA GLY A 90 -30.30 22.26 4.52
C GLY A 90 -31.26 21.46 3.64
N VAL A 91 -30.81 20.35 3.05
CA VAL A 91 -31.59 19.47 2.17
C VAL A 91 -32.05 18.25 2.95
N GLU A 92 -33.37 18.03 3.06
CA GLU A 92 -33.91 16.76 3.57
C GLU A 92 -33.70 15.64 2.57
N LEU A 93 -33.06 14.55 3.01
CA LEU A 93 -32.87 13.34 2.21
C LEU A 93 -34.13 12.45 2.28
N GLU A 94 -34.73 12.14 1.13
CA GLU A 94 -35.75 11.09 1.05
C GLU A 94 -35.16 9.73 1.46
N ARG A 95 -35.97 8.85 2.09
CA ARG A 95 -35.52 7.50 2.49
C ARG A 95 -35.09 6.70 1.25
N PHE A 96 -33.84 6.22 1.25
CA PHE A 96 -33.25 5.45 0.15
C PHE A 96 -34.05 4.18 -0.17
N ASP A 97 -34.40 3.99 -1.45
CA ASP A 97 -35.02 2.77 -1.98
C ASP A 97 -33.98 1.62 -2.03
N PRO A 98 -34.22 0.48 -1.35
CA PRO A 98 -33.32 -0.69 -1.36
C PRO A 98 -33.01 -1.25 -2.75
N LYS A 99 -33.86 -1.01 -3.77
CA LYS A 99 -33.71 -1.57 -5.12
C LYS A 99 -32.61 -0.93 -5.98
N ASN A 100 -32.07 0.22 -5.57
CA ASN A 100 -31.03 0.96 -6.30
C ASN A 100 -29.65 0.93 -5.61
N ARG A 101 -29.38 -0.07 -4.76
CA ARG A 101 -28.04 -0.25 -4.17
C ARG A 101 -27.09 -0.86 -5.19
N GLY A 102 -25.91 -0.27 -5.37
CA GLY A 102 -24.83 -0.93 -6.09
C GLY A 102 -24.44 -2.23 -5.39
N GLU A 103 -23.91 -3.21 -6.12
CA GLU A 103 -23.58 -4.53 -5.54
C GLU A 103 -22.68 -4.45 -4.30
N ARG A 104 -21.80 -3.45 -4.23
CA ARG A 104 -20.94 -3.17 -3.06
C ARG A 104 -21.70 -2.62 -1.86
N ASP A 105 -22.72 -1.80 -2.05
CA ASP A 105 -23.50 -1.21 -0.95
C ASP A 105 -24.34 -2.27 -0.23
N GLU A 106 -24.82 -3.26 -0.97
CA GLU A 106 -25.48 -4.43 -0.40
C GLU A 106 -24.53 -5.23 0.51
N LEU A 107 -23.29 -5.48 0.06
CA LEU A 107 -22.27 -6.16 0.86
C LEU A 107 -21.92 -5.39 2.14
N TYR A 108 -21.74 -4.06 2.07
CA TYR A 108 -21.54 -3.23 3.26
C TYR A 108 -22.72 -3.34 4.25
N SER A 109 -23.95 -3.32 3.74
CA SER A 109 -25.15 -3.46 4.57
C SER A 109 -25.22 -4.82 5.27
N ILE A 110 -24.86 -5.90 4.57
CA ILE A 110 -24.82 -7.26 5.13
C ILE A 110 -23.76 -7.34 6.24
N LEU A 111 -22.56 -6.82 5.99
CA LEU A 111 -21.46 -6.82 6.97
C LEU A 111 -21.79 -5.96 8.19
N GLU A 112 -22.44 -4.81 8.02
CA GLU A 112 -22.88 -3.97 9.13
C GLU A 112 -23.98 -4.64 9.96
N THR A 113 -24.89 -5.38 9.30
CA THR A 113 -25.88 -6.22 10.01
C THR A 113 -25.19 -7.33 10.79
N ALA A 114 -24.18 -7.99 10.20
CA ALA A 114 -23.47 -9.10 10.86
C ALA A 114 -22.69 -8.61 12.07
N ARG A 115 -22.06 -7.44 11.94
CA ARG A 115 -21.37 -6.77 13.05
C ARG A 115 -22.35 -6.43 14.18
N SER A 116 -23.55 -5.94 13.86
CA SER A 116 -24.58 -5.65 14.86
C SER A 116 -25.04 -6.92 15.58
N TYR A 117 -25.33 -7.98 14.83
CA TYR A 117 -25.68 -9.30 15.34
C TYR A 117 -24.61 -9.87 16.28
N PHE A 118 -23.32 -9.81 15.89
CA PHE A 118 -22.25 -10.27 16.76
C PHE A 118 -22.09 -9.42 18.02
N THR A 119 -22.29 -8.10 17.95
CA THR A 119 -22.26 -7.23 19.14
C THR A 119 -23.41 -7.56 20.11
N GLU A 120 -24.60 -7.82 19.60
CA GLU A 120 -25.75 -8.25 20.43
C GLU A 120 -25.45 -9.57 21.15
N ASN A 121 -24.95 -10.57 20.41
CA ASN A 121 -24.51 -11.84 20.99
C ASN A 121 -23.44 -11.68 22.09
N LEU A 122 -22.51 -10.71 21.94
CA LEU A 122 -21.50 -10.44 22.96
C LEU A 122 -22.13 -9.85 24.22
N ASN A 123 -23.05 -8.89 24.06
CA ASN A 123 -23.75 -8.26 25.19
C ASN A 123 -24.55 -9.27 26.02
N GLU A 124 -25.07 -10.32 25.39
CA GLU A 124 -25.81 -11.40 26.06
C GLU A 124 -24.89 -12.47 26.67
N ASN A 125 -23.61 -12.52 26.29
CA ASN A 125 -22.67 -13.54 26.75
C ASN A 125 -21.72 -13.00 27.83
N LYS A 126 -22.11 -13.18 29.10
CA LYS A 126 -21.31 -12.76 30.27
C LYS A 126 -19.89 -13.36 30.29
N LYS A 127 -19.73 -14.64 29.92
CA LYS A 127 -18.42 -15.30 29.91
C LYS A 127 -17.48 -14.70 28.88
N ALA A 128 -17.99 -14.34 27.71
CA ALA A 128 -17.20 -13.68 26.67
C ALA A 128 -16.76 -12.27 27.11
N ILE A 129 -17.62 -11.52 27.82
CA ILE A 129 -17.29 -10.22 28.40
C ILE A 129 -16.23 -10.36 29.51
N GLU A 130 -16.41 -11.32 30.42
CA GLU A 130 -15.45 -11.63 31.48
C GLU A 130 -14.08 -11.97 30.88
N TYR A 131 -14.04 -12.81 29.85
CA TYR A 131 -12.80 -13.11 29.13
C TYR A 131 -12.11 -11.88 28.55
N LEU A 132 -12.84 -10.97 27.91
CA LEU A 132 -12.25 -9.73 27.37
C LEU A 132 -11.71 -8.82 28.48
N THR A 133 -12.43 -8.76 29.60
CA THR A 133 -12.05 -8.01 30.79
C THR A 133 -10.78 -8.61 31.42
N ASP A 134 -10.71 -9.93 31.56
CA ASP A 134 -9.53 -10.67 32.02
C ASP A 134 -8.34 -10.49 31.09
N ARG A 135 -8.58 -10.29 29.79
CA ARG A 135 -7.54 -9.94 28.82
C ARG A 135 -7.14 -8.45 28.85
N GLY A 136 -7.76 -7.65 29.72
CA GLY A 136 -7.40 -6.25 29.99
C GLY A 136 -8.19 -5.20 29.21
N LEU A 137 -9.20 -5.60 28.42
CA LEU A 137 -10.00 -4.65 27.65
C LEU A 137 -11.05 -3.99 28.53
N LYS A 138 -11.12 -2.66 28.47
CA LYS A 138 -12.19 -1.87 29.09
C LYS A 138 -13.47 -1.98 28.27
N GLU A 139 -14.62 -1.85 28.93
CA GLU A 139 -15.93 -1.83 28.29
C GLU A 139 -16.03 -0.76 27.19
N GLU A 140 -15.45 0.43 27.41
CA GLU A 140 -15.39 1.50 26.42
C GLU A 140 -14.61 1.09 25.17
N THR A 141 -13.51 0.35 25.33
CA THR A 141 -12.72 -0.20 24.23
C THR A 141 -13.55 -1.24 23.45
N VAL A 142 -14.19 -2.17 24.15
CA VAL A 142 -15.09 -3.16 23.53
C VAL A 142 -16.18 -2.49 22.68
N LYS A 143 -16.80 -1.42 23.21
CA LYS A 143 -17.83 -0.63 22.53
C LYS A 143 -17.28 0.16 21.34
N THR A 144 -16.18 0.88 21.52
CA THR A 144 -15.55 1.74 20.49
C THR A 144 -15.05 0.94 19.29
N TRP A 145 -14.54 -0.27 19.55
CA TRP A 145 -14.08 -1.20 18.54
C TRP A 145 -15.18 -2.14 18.03
N ARG A 146 -16.40 -1.99 18.56
CA ARG A 146 -17.62 -2.67 18.11
C ARG A 146 -17.42 -4.20 18.10
N LEU A 147 -16.73 -4.73 19.10
CA LEU A 147 -16.46 -6.15 19.20
C LEU A 147 -17.76 -6.96 19.29
N GLY A 148 -17.66 -8.24 18.97
CA GLY A 148 -18.79 -9.15 19.01
C GLY A 148 -18.42 -10.56 19.42
N TYR A 149 -19.40 -11.44 19.41
CA TYR A 149 -19.26 -12.87 19.67
C TYR A 149 -20.05 -13.66 18.64
N ALA A 150 -19.39 -14.62 18.00
CA ALA A 150 -20.05 -15.62 17.18
C ALA A 150 -20.34 -16.84 18.05
N GLN A 151 -21.62 -17.16 18.21
CA GLN A 151 -22.07 -18.32 18.97
C GLN A 151 -21.48 -19.61 18.40
N ASN A 152 -21.29 -20.62 19.25
CA ASN A 152 -20.74 -21.91 18.85
C ASN A 152 -21.81 -22.82 18.20
N GLU A 153 -22.41 -22.33 17.13
CA GLU A 153 -23.48 -23.00 16.39
C GLU A 153 -23.20 -22.97 14.88
N TRP A 154 -23.67 -23.98 14.16
CA TRP A 154 -23.30 -24.15 12.74
C TRP A 154 -24.00 -23.18 11.78
N ARG A 155 -25.17 -22.66 12.14
CA ARG A 155 -26.07 -21.96 11.21
C ARG A 155 -26.80 -20.76 11.81
N ASN A 156 -26.42 -20.28 12.99
CA ASN A 156 -27.19 -19.23 13.67
C ASN A 156 -27.21 -17.92 12.89
N LEU A 157 -26.07 -17.49 12.34
CA LEU A 157 -26.00 -16.30 11.49
C LEU A 157 -26.78 -16.52 10.20
N TYR A 158 -26.55 -17.66 9.52
CA TYR A 158 -27.27 -18.02 8.30
C TYR A 158 -28.79 -17.98 8.48
N SER A 159 -29.33 -18.70 9.47
CA SER A 159 -30.76 -18.77 9.74
C SER A 159 -31.34 -17.41 10.10
N HIS A 160 -30.63 -16.60 10.89
CA HIS A 160 -31.06 -15.24 11.21
C HIS A 160 -31.13 -14.37 9.95
N PHE A 161 -30.12 -14.42 9.07
CA PHE A 161 -30.04 -13.57 7.88
C PHE A 161 -31.05 -13.96 6.80
N ILE A 162 -31.34 -15.26 6.66
CA ILE A 162 -32.44 -15.74 5.82
C ILE A 162 -33.79 -15.21 6.34
N SER A 163 -34.01 -15.19 7.66
CA SER A 163 -35.24 -14.63 8.24
C SER A 163 -35.41 -13.13 7.97
N LEU A 164 -34.30 -12.41 7.75
CA LEU A 164 -34.29 -11.00 7.33
C LEU A 164 -34.41 -10.82 5.80
N GLY A 165 -34.60 -11.89 5.04
CA GLY A 165 -34.74 -11.85 3.58
C GLY A 165 -33.43 -11.63 2.82
N MET A 166 -32.27 -11.86 3.45
CA MET A 166 -30.97 -11.68 2.81
C MET A 166 -30.60 -12.87 1.89
N SER A 167 -29.93 -12.58 0.78
CA SER A 167 -29.50 -13.61 -0.16
C SER A 167 -28.30 -14.41 0.35
N ALA A 168 -28.41 -15.75 0.36
CA ALA A 168 -27.29 -16.64 0.67
C ALA A 168 -26.08 -16.42 -0.25
N LYS A 169 -26.30 -16.11 -1.53
CA LYS A 169 -25.22 -15.77 -2.48
C LYS A 169 -24.41 -14.58 -1.98
N LYS A 170 -25.09 -13.52 -1.49
CA LYS A 170 -24.45 -12.31 -0.98
C LYS A 170 -23.75 -12.55 0.35
N MET A 171 -24.27 -13.43 1.21
CA MET A 171 -23.58 -13.85 2.44
C MET A 171 -22.27 -14.60 2.17
N ILE A 172 -22.23 -15.44 1.13
CA ILE A 172 -20.99 -16.12 0.69
C ILE A 172 -19.99 -15.10 0.13
N GLU A 173 -20.47 -14.17 -0.72
CA GLU A 173 -19.66 -13.11 -1.30
C GLU A 173 -19.06 -12.18 -0.23
N ALA A 174 -19.80 -11.93 0.85
CA ALA A 174 -19.33 -11.22 2.04
C ALA A 174 -18.41 -12.06 2.95
N GLY A 175 -18.22 -13.35 2.65
CA GLY A 175 -17.36 -14.25 3.42
C GLY A 175 -17.90 -14.65 4.80
N LEU A 176 -19.22 -14.55 5.02
CA LEU A 176 -19.88 -14.85 6.30
C LEU A 176 -20.27 -16.33 6.45
N ILE A 177 -20.63 -16.98 5.33
CA ILE A 177 -21.03 -18.39 5.30
C ILE A 177 -20.27 -19.13 4.20
N LYS A 178 -20.20 -20.46 4.31
CA LYS A 178 -19.70 -21.37 3.29
C LYS A 178 -20.77 -22.40 2.94
N ARG A 179 -20.67 -22.97 1.74
CA ARG A 179 -21.46 -24.13 1.32
C ARG A 179 -20.69 -25.41 1.59
N SER A 180 -21.37 -26.43 2.07
CA SER A 180 -20.88 -27.80 2.22
C SER A 180 -21.24 -28.60 0.97
N ASP A 181 -20.25 -29.29 0.41
CA ASP A 181 -20.42 -30.12 -0.79
C ASP A 181 -21.05 -31.50 -0.48
N THR A 182 -21.16 -31.85 0.80
CA THR A 182 -21.62 -33.19 1.24
C THR A 182 -23.09 -33.23 1.70
N LEU A 183 -23.78 -32.09 1.82
CA LEU A 183 -25.18 -32.01 2.26
C LEU A 183 -26.11 -31.77 1.06
N ARG A 184 -27.16 -32.60 0.93
CA ARG A 184 -28.04 -32.64 -0.26
C ARG A 184 -29.07 -31.49 -0.37
N GLU A 185 -29.43 -30.81 0.72
CA GLU A 185 -30.25 -29.57 0.71
C GLU A 185 -29.78 -28.57 1.80
N ASP A 186 -29.84 -27.26 1.48
CA ASP A 186 -29.40 -26.12 2.31
C ASP A 186 -28.10 -26.31 3.09
N GLY A 187 -27.06 -26.82 2.42
CA GLY A 187 -25.74 -27.13 2.98
C GLY A 187 -24.90 -25.94 3.45
N TYR A 188 -25.48 -24.80 3.84
CA TYR A 188 -24.71 -23.64 4.30
C TYR A 188 -24.30 -23.77 5.78
N TYR A 189 -23.16 -23.17 6.13
CA TYR A 189 -22.70 -23.06 7.51
C TYR A 189 -21.91 -21.77 7.75
N ASP A 190 -21.94 -21.28 8.98
CA ASP A 190 -21.31 -20.03 9.39
C ASP A 190 -19.79 -20.17 9.41
N VAL A 191 -19.06 -19.16 8.90
CA VAL A 191 -17.58 -19.16 8.92
C VAL A 191 -17.03 -19.02 10.34
N PHE A 192 -17.63 -18.13 11.13
CA PHE A 192 -17.21 -17.86 12.50
C PHE A 192 -18.13 -18.57 13.49
N ARG A 193 -17.54 -19.37 14.38
CA ARG A 193 -18.26 -20.14 15.40
C ARG A 193 -17.41 -20.19 16.67
N GLY A 194 -18.04 -19.95 17.81
CA GLY A 194 -17.40 -19.96 19.13
C GLY A 194 -16.22 -19.01 19.27
N ARG A 195 -16.34 -17.79 18.72
CA ARG A 195 -15.23 -16.84 18.56
C ARG A 195 -15.59 -15.44 19.03
N ILE A 196 -14.64 -14.77 19.71
CA ILE A 196 -14.68 -13.32 19.84
C ILE A 196 -14.41 -12.71 18.47
N ILE A 197 -15.28 -11.81 18.05
CA ILE A 197 -15.25 -11.16 16.75
C ILE A 197 -14.65 -9.75 16.87
N PHE A 198 -13.65 -9.50 16.03
CA PHE A 198 -12.99 -8.23 15.80
C PHE A 198 -13.36 -7.77 14.38
N PRO A 199 -14.31 -6.83 14.21
CA PRO A 199 -14.66 -6.32 12.89
C PRO A 199 -13.50 -5.53 12.28
N ILE A 200 -13.21 -5.80 11.01
CA ILE A 200 -12.18 -5.11 10.24
C ILE A 200 -12.85 -4.02 9.41
N PHE A 201 -12.32 -2.80 9.49
CA PHE A 201 -12.88 -1.63 8.85
C PHE A 201 -12.01 -1.16 7.67
N ASP A 202 -12.65 -0.60 6.64
CA ASP A 202 -11.95 0.21 5.64
C ASP A 202 -11.49 1.55 6.23
N VAL A 203 -10.72 2.33 5.46
CA VAL A 203 -10.24 3.67 5.90
C VAL A 203 -11.37 4.65 6.26
N SER A 204 -12.60 4.35 5.85
CA SER A 204 -13.80 5.14 6.11
C SER A 204 -14.58 4.66 7.34
N GLY A 205 -14.11 3.62 8.03
CA GLY A 205 -14.76 3.09 9.22
C GLY A 205 -15.95 2.16 8.93
N ARG A 206 -16.07 1.63 7.70
CA ARG A 206 -17.12 0.66 7.34
C ARG A 206 -16.62 -0.76 7.48
N PRO A 207 -17.41 -1.69 8.03
CA PRO A 207 -16.98 -3.07 8.17
C PRO A 207 -16.83 -3.71 6.78
N VAL A 208 -15.65 -4.28 6.52
CA VAL A 208 -15.31 -4.98 5.27
C VAL A 208 -15.06 -6.46 5.48
N ALA A 209 -14.72 -6.87 6.72
CA ALA A 209 -14.44 -8.24 7.09
C ALA A 209 -14.46 -8.42 8.61
N PHE A 210 -14.16 -9.63 9.06
CA PHE A 210 -14.04 -9.97 10.47
C PHE A 210 -12.79 -10.82 10.72
N SER A 211 -12.22 -10.67 11.91
CA SER A 211 -11.30 -11.63 12.50
C SER A 211 -11.94 -12.25 13.73
N GLY A 212 -11.88 -13.58 13.86
CA GLY A 212 -12.47 -14.33 14.96
C GLY A 212 -11.40 -15.04 15.78
N ARG A 213 -11.23 -14.66 17.04
CA ARG A 213 -10.37 -15.36 18.00
C ARG A 213 -11.14 -16.47 18.67
N ILE A 214 -10.60 -17.69 18.71
CA ILE A 214 -11.23 -18.83 19.38
C ILE A 214 -11.49 -18.50 20.86
N PHE A 215 -12.72 -18.76 21.31
CA PHE A 215 -13.17 -18.54 22.68
C PHE A 215 -13.62 -19.86 23.31
N ASP A 216 -14.46 -20.60 22.59
CA ASP A 216 -14.90 -21.94 23.01
C ASP A 216 -13.84 -22.99 22.62
N GLU A 217 -13.52 -23.92 23.53
CA GLU A 217 -12.45 -24.91 23.31
C GLU A 217 -12.68 -25.74 22.03
N ALA A 218 -11.74 -25.62 21.09
CA ALA A 218 -11.69 -26.43 19.88
C ALA A 218 -10.21 -26.75 19.58
N PRO A 219 -9.69 -27.91 20.04
CA PRO A 219 -8.26 -28.22 20.04
C PRO A 219 -7.57 -28.08 18.67
N ASP A 220 -8.29 -28.39 17.59
CA ASP A 220 -7.77 -28.39 16.22
C ASP A 220 -8.07 -27.10 15.43
N ALA A 221 -8.71 -26.11 16.06
CA ALA A 221 -9.11 -24.88 15.39
C ALA A 221 -8.00 -23.81 15.48
N PRO A 222 -7.78 -23.00 14.43
CA PRO A 222 -6.78 -21.95 14.48
C PRO A 222 -7.17 -20.87 15.52
N LYS A 223 -6.17 -20.39 16.27
CA LYS A 223 -6.35 -19.36 17.33
C LYS A 223 -7.06 -18.12 16.80
N TYR A 224 -6.70 -17.66 15.59
CA TYR A 224 -7.40 -16.62 14.85
C TYR A 224 -7.84 -17.13 13.48
N LEU A 225 -9.03 -16.70 13.07
CA LEU A 225 -9.58 -16.97 11.75
C LEU A 225 -9.98 -15.62 11.13
N ASN A 226 -9.41 -15.26 9.99
CA ASN A 226 -9.83 -14.07 9.24
C ASN A 226 -10.86 -14.46 8.18
N SER A 227 -11.74 -13.52 7.81
CA SER A 227 -12.56 -13.63 6.60
C SER A 227 -11.72 -14.05 5.38
N PRO A 228 -12.30 -14.78 4.42
CA PRO A 228 -11.64 -15.01 3.12
C PRO A 228 -11.44 -13.69 2.36
N GLU A 229 -10.71 -13.72 1.24
CA GLU A 229 -10.69 -12.60 0.29
C GLU A 229 -12.12 -12.33 -0.22
N THR A 230 -12.53 -11.07 -0.29
CA THR A 230 -13.85 -10.65 -0.79
C THR A 230 -13.72 -9.40 -1.65
N PRO A 231 -14.77 -9.01 -2.41
CA PRO A 231 -14.76 -7.74 -3.15
C PRO A 231 -14.55 -6.48 -2.29
N LEU A 232 -14.74 -6.59 -0.96
CA LEU A 232 -14.56 -5.49 -0.01
C LEU A 232 -13.30 -5.64 0.87
N PHE A 233 -12.74 -6.85 0.96
CA PHE A 233 -11.62 -7.13 1.85
C PHE A 233 -10.49 -7.86 1.11
N VAL A 234 -9.37 -7.13 0.99
CA VAL A 234 -8.12 -7.63 0.44
C VAL A 234 -7.06 -7.68 1.53
N LYS A 235 -6.61 -8.88 1.93
CA LYS A 235 -5.73 -9.04 3.10
C LYS A 235 -4.36 -8.41 2.93
N SER A 236 -3.87 -8.34 1.70
CA SER A 236 -2.58 -7.75 1.36
C SER A 236 -2.60 -6.21 1.36
N GLU A 237 -3.77 -5.59 1.52
CA GLU A 237 -3.92 -4.14 1.51
C GLU A 237 -4.59 -3.57 2.76
N THR A 238 -5.19 -4.41 3.60
CA THR A 238 -6.01 -3.98 4.73
C THR A 238 -5.24 -4.09 6.04
N LEU A 239 -5.06 -2.96 6.72
CA LEU A 239 -4.50 -2.89 8.06
C LEU A 239 -5.60 -2.69 9.10
N TYR A 240 -5.60 -3.54 10.12
CA TYR A 240 -6.55 -3.42 11.22
C TYR A 240 -6.29 -2.16 12.02
N GLY A 241 -7.36 -1.42 12.32
CA GLY A 241 -7.33 -0.17 13.07
C GLY A 241 -6.84 1.05 12.29
N LEU A 242 -6.57 0.96 10.98
CA LEU A 242 -6.11 2.10 10.19
C LEU A 242 -7.13 3.26 10.14
N ASP A 243 -8.42 2.94 10.14
CA ASP A 243 -9.52 3.90 10.19
C ASP A 243 -9.44 4.81 11.42
N LYS A 244 -9.07 4.25 12.57
CA LYS A 244 -8.87 4.96 13.83
C LYS A 244 -7.48 5.57 13.93
N ALA A 245 -6.46 4.90 13.38
CA ALA A 245 -5.07 5.30 13.53
C ALA A 245 -4.63 6.46 12.64
N LYS A 246 -5.30 6.68 11.49
CA LYS A 246 -4.87 7.64 10.46
C LYS A 246 -4.64 9.06 10.99
N ILE A 247 -5.47 9.53 11.92
CA ILE A 247 -5.35 10.86 12.52
C ILE A 247 -4.16 10.90 13.49
N GLY A 248 -4.03 9.89 14.36
CA GLY A 248 -2.92 9.76 15.31
C GLY A 248 -1.57 9.70 14.59
N ILE A 249 -1.48 8.92 13.51
CA ILE A 249 -0.28 8.78 12.68
C ILE A 249 0.15 10.14 12.12
N ARG A 250 -0.78 10.90 11.51
CA ARG A 250 -0.48 12.22 10.94
C ARG A 250 -0.06 13.23 12.02
N LYS A 251 -0.72 13.21 13.18
CA LYS A 251 -0.44 14.15 14.28
C LYS A 251 0.90 13.90 14.95
N LYS A 252 1.24 12.63 15.18
CA LYS A 252 2.49 12.21 15.85
C LYS A 252 3.65 12.07 14.87
N ASP A 253 3.36 12.04 13.56
CA ASP A 253 4.31 11.77 12.48
C ASP A 253 5.10 10.47 12.68
N TYR A 254 4.41 9.41 13.05
CA TYR A 254 4.88 8.03 12.91
C TYR A 254 3.73 7.03 13.11
N SER A 255 3.87 5.86 12.50
CA SER A 255 2.99 4.71 12.75
C SER A 255 3.65 3.70 13.69
N MET A 256 2.84 2.99 14.47
CA MET A 256 3.28 1.83 15.26
C MET A 256 2.68 0.56 14.66
N LEU A 257 3.50 -0.43 14.30
CA LEU A 257 3.02 -1.72 13.82
C LEU A 257 3.15 -2.77 14.92
N VAL A 258 2.02 -3.40 15.26
CA VAL A 258 1.91 -4.56 16.15
C VAL A 258 1.36 -5.77 15.36
N GLU A 259 1.45 -6.98 15.93
CA GLU A 259 1.07 -8.20 15.21
C GLU A 259 -0.45 -8.44 15.20
N GLY A 260 -1.09 -8.39 16.37
CA GLY A 260 -2.45 -8.84 16.57
C GLY A 260 -3.48 -7.75 16.88
N GLN A 261 -4.75 -8.15 16.84
CA GLN A 261 -5.88 -7.27 17.19
C GLN A 261 -5.84 -6.88 18.67
N MET A 262 -5.54 -7.82 19.56
CA MET A 262 -5.46 -7.55 21.01
C MET A 262 -4.38 -6.54 21.35
N ASP A 263 -3.18 -6.68 20.76
CA ASP A 263 -2.06 -5.76 20.95
C ASP A 263 -2.45 -4.35 20.55
N LEU A 264 -3.12 -4.23 19.41
CA LEU A 264 -3.59 -2.95 18.90
C LEU A 264 -4.65 -2.32 19.80
N LEU A 265 -5.64 -3.09 20.25
CA LEU A 265 -6.67 -2.58 21.16
C LEU A 265 -6.04 -2.08 22.47
N MET A 266 -5.08 -2.82 23.03
CA MET A 266 -4.35 -2.44 24.23
C MET A 266 -3.48 -1.20 23.99
N CYS A 267 -2.81 -1.07 22.83
CA CYS A 267 -2.09 0.14 22.44
C CYS A 267 -3.00 1.38 22.41
N HIS A 268 -4.16 1.27 21.75
CA HIS A 268 -5.12 2.38 21.67
C HIS A 268 -5.69 2.73 23.05
N GLN A 269 -6.02 1.73 23.88
CA GLN A 269 -6.45 1.94 25.26
C GLN A 269 -5.39 2.65 26.12
N ALA A 270 -4.11 2.46 25.80
CA ALA A 270 -2.97 3.09 26.44
C ALA A 270 -2.61 4.48 25.90
N GLY A 271 -3.33 4.98 24.88
CA GLY A 271 -3.10 6.30 24.26
C GLY A 271 -2.17 6.28 23.04
N PHE A 272 -1.78 5.09 22.57
CA PHE A 272 -1.06 4.91 21.31
C PHE A 272 -2.05 4.79 20.14
N ASP A 273 -2.82 5.86 19.92
CA ASP A 273 -3.81 6.01 18.86
C ASP A 273 -3.24 5.95 17.42
N ASN A 274 -1.93 5.79 17.26
CA ASN A 274 -1.24 5.66 15.99
C ASN A 274 -0.76 4.23 15.70
N ALA A 275 -1.27 3.24 16.44
CA ALA A 275 -1.00 1.82 16.24
C ALA A 275 -1.91 1.17 15.18
N VAL A 276 -1.33 0.33 14.34
CA VAL A 276 -1.98 -0.50 13.30
C VAL A 276 -1.50 -1.96 13.42
N ALA A 277 -2.28 -2.91 12.93
CA ALA A 277 -1.94 -4.35 13.00
C ALA A 277 -2.10 -5.05 11.65
N SER A 278 -1.21 -6.02 11.40
CA SER A 278 -1.27 -6.90 10.21
C SER A 278 -2.32 -8.00 10.34
N SER A 279 -2.89 -8.24 11.53
CA SER A 279 -3.93 -9.24 11.76
C SER A 279 -3.51 -10.68 11.43
N GLY A 280 -2.23 -11.01 11.63
CA GLY A 280 -1.71 -12.36 11.40
C GLY A 280 -1.55 -12.74 9.92
N THR A 281 -1.55 -11.77 9.01
CA THR A 281 -1.19 -11.97 7.60
C THR A 281 0.23 -11.49 7.34
N ALA A 282 0.85 -11.96 6.24
CA ALA A 282 2.14 -11.44 5.82
C ALA A 282 2.01 -9.94 5.54
N PHE A 283 2.79 -9.13 6.22
CA PHE A 283 2.79 -7.69 6.02
C PHE A 283 3.50 -7.33 4.72
N THR A 284 2.81 -6.63 3.82
CA THR A 284 3.17 -6.44 2.41
C THR A 284 3.70 -5.03 2.11
N GLU A 285 4.19 -4.86 0.89
CA GLU A 285 4.54 -3.53 0.34
C GLU A 285 3.33 -2.60 0.26
N ALA A 286 2.16 -3.10 -0.12
CA ALA A 286 0.94 -2.30 -0.23
C ALA A 286 0.50 -1.71 1.13
N HIS A 287 0.69 -2.45 2.23
CA HIS A 287 0.49 -1.92 3.58
C HIS A 287 1.43 -0.75 3.89
N LEU A 288 2.71 -0.90 3.53
CA LEU A 288 3.72 0.14 3.74
C LEU A 288 3.45 1.37 2.90
N GLU A 289 3.07 1.22 1.64
CA GLU A 289 2.69 2.36 0.80
C GLU A 289 1.53 3.17 1.39
N ARG A 290 0.51 2.48 1.94
CA ARG A 290 -0.62 3.13 2.62
C ARG A 290 -0.17 3.90 3.86
N LEU A 291 0.72 3.32 4.67
CA LEU A 291 1.26 3.99 5.86
C LEU A 291 2.19 5.15 5.49
N LYS A 292 3.03 4.99 4.46
CA LYS A 292 3.96 5.99 3.96
C LYS A 292 3.25 7.27 3.50
N ARG A 293 2.03 7.15 2.95
CA ARG A 293 1.17 8.31 2.62
C ARG A 293 0.76 9.12 3.85
N LEU A 294 0.78 8.54 5.05
CA LEU A 294 0.41 9.19 6.31
C LEU A 294 1.64 9.70 7.08
N SER A 295 2.73 8.94 7.08
CA SER A 295 4.03 9.34 7.64
C SER A 295 5.14 8.46 7.07
N ASN A 296 6.33 9.04 6.90
CA ASN A 296 7.53 8.29 6.48
C ASN A 296 8.18 7.51 7.63
N ARG A 297 7.65 7.59 8.86
CA ARG A 297 8.28 7.05 10.06
C ARG A 297 7.44 5.89 10.61
N ILE A 298 8.08 4.78 10.91
CA ILE A 298 7.43 3.58 11.44
C ILE A 298 8.24 2.98 12.57
N ILE A 299 7.54 2.67 13.67
CA ILE A 299 8.06 1.90 14.78
C ILE A 299 7.42 0.52 14.71
N PHE A 300 8.23 -0.50 14.53
CA PHE A 300 7.76 -1.86 14.71
C PHE A 300 7.92 -2.28 16.17
N VAL A 301 6.86 -2.83 16.76
CA VAL A 301 6.82 -3.32 18.14
C VAL A 301 6.70 -4.83 18.09
N PHE A 302 7.73 -5.52 18.54
CA PHE A 302 7.84 -6.97 18.38
C PHE A 302 7.60 -7.71 19.68
N ASP A 303 6.94 -8.85 19.55
CA ASP A 303 7.02 -9.90 20.55
C ASP A 303 8.46 -10.39 20.60
N SER A 304 8.94 -10.67 21.80
CA SER A 304 10.32 -11.10 22.04
C SER A 304 10.62 -12.54 21.56
N ASP A 305 9.65 -13.20 20.92
CA ASP A 305 9.76 -14.56 20.38
C ASP A 305 10.50 -14.61 19.03
N SER A 306 11.28 -15.68 18.83
CA SER A 306 12.22 -15.82 17.70
C SER A 306 11.54 -15.85 16.32
N ALA A 307 10.32 -16.37 16.23
CA ALA A 307 9.55 -16.46 14.98
C ALA A 307 8.92 -15.12 14.59
N GLY A 308 8.27 -14.44 15.54
CA GLY A 308 7.68 -13.10 15.35
C GLY A 308 8.74 -12.10 14.92
N PHE A 309 9.90 -12.11 15.60
CA PHE A 309 11.05 -11.26 15.28
C PHE A 309 11.53 -11.41 13.82
N GLN A 310 11.64 -12.63 13.27
CA GLN A 310 12.15 -12.82 11.90
C GLN A 310 11.18 -12.35 10.80
N ALA A 311 9.88 -12.59 10.97
CA ALA A 311 8.86 -12.09 10.02
C ALA A 311 8.85 -10.56 10.00
N SER A 312 8.87 -9.99 11.19
CA SER A 312 9.01 -8.58 11.50
C SER A 312 10.24 -7.91 10.89
N LEU A 313 11.40 -8.56 10.91
CA LEU A 313 12.61 -8.04 10.25
C LEU A 313 12.44 -7.92 8.74
N LYS A 314 11.76 -8.87 8.09
CA LYS A 314 11.50 -8.78 6.64
C LYS A 314 10.67 -7.55 6.33
N SER A 315 9.63 -7.30 7.12
CA SER A 315 8.77 -6.12 7.00
C SER A 315 9.50 -4.81 7.26
N ALA A 316 10.35 -4.76 8.30
CA ALA A 316 11.20 -3.61 8.60
C ALA A 316 12.21 -3.33 7.47
N THR A 317 12.77 -4.38 6.89
CA THR A 317 13.68 -4.26 5.73
C THR A 317 12.98 -3.73 4.50
N LEU A 318 11.76 -4.19 4.24
CA LEU A 318 10.93 -3.71 3.13
C LEU A 318 10.61 -2.22 3.31
N ALA A 319 10.21 -1.81 4.51
CA ALA A 319 9.97 -0.40 4.84
C ALA A 319 11.21 0.47 4.60
N LEU A 320 12.39 -0.02 5.01
CA LEU A 320 13.66 0.68 4.80
C LEU A 320 13.95 0.87 3.29
N SER A 321 13.73 -0.17 2.48
CA SER A 321 13.96 -0.10 1.03
C SER A 321 13.01 0.88 0.31
N LEU A 322 11.83 1.12 0.89
CA LEU A 322 10.89 2.15 0.44
C LEU A 322 11.30 3.56 0.90
N GLY A 323 12.43 3.72 1.60
CA GLY A 323 12.91 5.01 2.09
C GLY A 323 12.18 5.52 3.32
N MET A 324 11.59 4.64 4.14
CA MET A 324 11.00 5.01 5.43
C MET A 324 12.06 5.04 6.53
N GLU A 325 11.87 5.89 7.54
CA GLU A 325 12.64 5.85 8.79
C GLU A 325 12.08 4.71 9.66
N VAL A 326 12.86 3.64 9.83
CA VAL A 326 12.42 2.42 10.50
C VAL A 326 13.07 2.29 11.87
N LYS A 327 12.24 2.23 12.92
CA LYS A 327 12.68 1.94 14.28
C LYS A 327 12.09 0.63 14.80
N LEU A 328 12.83 -0.01 15.70
CA LEU A 328 12.42 -1.20 16.42
C LEU A 328 12.28 -0.87 17.91
N ALA A 329 11.14 -1.22 18.48
CA ALA A 329 10.91 -1.20 19.92
C ALA A 329 11.05 -2.63 20.46
N GLU A 330 12.02 -2.83 21.36
CA GLU A 330 12.24 -4.11 22.03
C GLU A 330 11.43 -4.16 23.32
N LEU A 331 10.63 -5.23 23.45
CA LEU A 331 9.89 -5.52 24.67
C LEU A 331 10.71 -6.46 25.58
N PRO A 332 10.45 -6.47 26.89
CA PRO A 332 11.04 -7.45 27.79
C PRO A 332 10.78 -8.88 27.32
N LYS A 333 11.72 -9.79 27.63
CA LYS A 333 11.67 -11.19 27.19
C LYS A 333 10.42 -11.90 27.70
N GLY A 334 9.73 -12.60 26.82
CA GLY A 334 8.49 -13.34 27.06
C GLY A 334 7.22 -12.50 27.07
N GLU A 335 7.27 -11.20 26.76
CA GLU A 335 6.09 -10.32 26.78
C GLU A 335 5.67 -9.94 25.35
N ASP A 336 4.36 -9.84 25.13
CA ASP A 336 3.71 -9.20 23.98
C ASP A 336 3.22 -7.77 24.35
N PRO A 337 2.85 -6.89 23.40
CA PRO A 337 2.36 -5.55 23.72
C PRO A 337 1.13 -5.56 24.65
N ALA A 338 0.18 -6.47 24.44
CA ALA A 338 -1.03 -6.51 25.26
C ALA A 338 -0.74 -6.88 26.72
N GLU A 339 0.11 -7.88 26.94
CA GLU A 339 0.55 -8.37 28.25
C GLU A 339 1.38 -7.32 28.97
N LEU A 340 2.35 -6.71 28.28
CA LEU A 340 3.17 -5.65 28.87
C LEU A 340 2.33 -4.42 29.23
N ILE A 341 1.42 -3.97 28.36
CA ILE A 341 0.56 -2.82 28.66
C ILE A 341 -0.34 -3.10 29.87
N LYS A 342 -0.84 -4.34 29.99
CA LYS A 342 -1.68 -4.74 31.12
C LYS A 342 -0.89 -4.76 32.43
N LYS A 343 0.36 -5.23 32.39
CA LYS A 343 1.22 -5.43 33.56
C LYS A 343 1.96 -4.17 34.00
N ASP A 344 2.57 -3.47 33.05
CA ASP A 344 3.42 -2.29 33.25
C ASP A 344 3.42 -1.37 32.02
N LEU A 345 2.48 -0.43 31.99
CA LEU A 345 2.35 0.55 30.92
C LEU A 345 3.57 1.48 30.80
N ASP A 346 4.27 1.78 31.89
CA ASP A 346 5.42 2.67 31.84
C ASP A 346 6.64 1.96 31.26
N ALA A 347 6.80 0.66 31.51
CA ALA A 347 7.76 -0.17 30.77
C ALA A 347 7.49 -0.16 29.26
N PHE A 348 6.23 -0.33 28.83
CA PHE A 348 5.87 -0.25 27.42
C PHE A 348 6.20 1.13 26.82
N ARG A 349 5.82 2.23 27.49
CA ARG A 349 6.16 3.61 27.09
C ARG A 349 7.67 3.80 26.93
N ASN A 350 8.46 3.26 27.86
CA ASN A 350 9.91 3.32 27.81
C ASN A 350 10.47 2.53 26.62
N SER A 351 9.94 1.35 26.29
CA SER A 351 10.31 0.60 25.09
C SER A 351 10.06 1.39 23.80
N ILE A 352 8.91 2.06 23.68
CA ILE A 352 8.61 2.89 22.50
C ILE A 352 9.54 4.12 22.45
N LYS A 353 9.74 4.81 23.57
CA LYS A 353 10.60 5.99 23.67
C LYS A 353 12.07 5.67 23.32
N ASN A 354 12.55 4.51 23.76
CA ASN A 354 13.92 4.05 23.53
C ASN A 354 14.06 3.20 22.26
N SER A 355 13.04 3.19 21.39
CA SER A 355 13.12 2.51 20.10
C SER A 355 14.31 3.02 19.29
N LYS A 356 15.04 2.08 18.67
CA LYS A 356 16.28 2.35 17.93
C LYS A 356 16.07 2.20 16.45
N HIS A 357 16.84 2.92 15.65
CA HIS A 357 16.86 2.71 14.20
C HIS A 357 17.21 1.24 13.90
N LEU A 358 16.62 0.66 12.84
CA LEU A 358 16.82 -0.76 12.48
C LEU A 358 18.30 -1.16 12.45
N ILE A 359 19.14 -0.34 11.82
CA ILE A 359 20.59 -0.58 11.69
C ILE A 359 21.27 -0.54 13.07
N ASP A 360 20.96 0.47 13.89
CA ASP A 360 21.54 0.60 15.24
C ASP A 360 21.13 -0.56 16.14
N PHE A 361 19.86 -0.97 16.07
CA PHE A 361 19.36 -2.10 16.83
C PHE A 361 20.14 -3.39 16.53
N HIS A 362 20.33 -3.69 15.24
CA HIS A 362 21.09 -4.87 14.84
C HIS A 362 22.58 -4.78 15.19
N LEU A 363 23.17 -3.60 15.03
CA LEU A 363 24.56 -3.37 15.37
C LEU A 363 24.80 -3.56 16.87
N ASP A 364 23.95 -2.98 17.72
CA ASP A 364 24.05 -3.13 19.18
C ASP A 364 23.89 -4.59 19.60
N ARG A 365 22.93 -5.31 19.01
CA ARG A 365 22.72 -6.74 19.30
C ARG A 365 23.89 -7.61 18.83
N LEU A 366 24.50 -7.26 17.70
CA LEU A 366 25.68 -7.95 17.19
C LEU A 366 26.90 -7.72 18.11
N LEU A 367 27.13 -6.49 18.55
CA LEU A 367 28.22 -6.16 19.47
C LEU A 367 28.05 -6.84 20.84
N ALA A 368 26.81 -6.90 21.34
CA ALA A 368 26.50 -7.57 22.61
C ALA A 368 26.73 -9.09 22.58
N SER A 369 26.82 -9.72 21.40
CA SER A 369 27.03 -11.16 21.28
C SER A 369 28.48 -11.61 21.51
N GLY A 370 29.42 -10.68 21.68
CA GLY A 370 30.78 -10.97 22.16
C GLY A 370 31.70 -11.64 21.14
N PHE A 371 31.47 -11.44 19.83
CA PHE A 371 32.37 -11.93 18.79
C PHE A 371 33.77 -11.31 18.92
N GLU A 372 34.81 -12.12 18.70
CA GLU A 372 36.18 -11.63 18.48
C GLU A 372 36.26 -10.74 17.24
N ASP A 373 37.18 -9.75 17.23
CA ASP A 373 37.30 -8.69 16.21
C ASP A 373 37.22 -9.20 14.76
N ARG A 374 37.89 -10.33 14.45
CA ARG A 374 37.93 -10.89 13.09
C ARG A 374 36.60 -11.51 12.65
N ASN A 375 35.82 -12.06 13.58
CA ASN A 375 34.50 -12.61 13.31
C ASN A 375 33.44 -11.52 13.31
N LEU A 376 33.61 -10.48 14.14
CA LEU A 376 32.73 -9.32 14.16
C LEU A 376 32.67 -8.60 12.81
N ILE A 377 33.81 -8.37 12.15
CA ILE A 377 33.86 -7.73 10.82
C ILE A 377 33.02 -8.51 9.79
N LYS A 378 33.19 -9.83 9.72
CA LYS A 378 32.44 -10.69 8.80
C LYS A 378 30.94 -10.65 9.07
N GLU A 379 30.55 -10.60 10.33
CA GLU A 379 29.14 -10.54 10.71
C GLU A 379 28.54 -9.15 10.42
N ILE A 380 29.31 -8.06 10.56
CA ILE A 380 28.89 -6.72 10.13
C ILE A 380 28.66 -6.70 8.63
N GLU A 381 29.60 -7.21 7.84
CA GLU A 381 29.47 -7.31 6.38
C GLU A 381 28.22 -8.08 5.98
N LYS A 382 27.97 -9.22 6.63
CA LYS A 382 26.86 -10.13 6.28
C LYS A 382 25.50 -9.66 6.78
N LYS A 383 25.42 -9.03 7.96
CA LYS A 383 24.15 -8.75 8.65
C LYS A 383 23.80 -7.28 8.73
N ILE A 384 24.76 -6.35 8.63
CA ILE A 384 24.50 -4.91 8.81
C ILE A 384 24.55 -4.17 7.48
N LEU A 385 25.59 -4.39 6.67
CA LEU A 385 25.76 -3.68 5.38
C LEU A 385 24.57 -3.86 4.41
N PRO A 386 23.87 -5.01 4.33
CA PRO A 386 22.68 -5.15 3.49
C PRO A 386 21.52 -4.22 3.85
N TYR A 387 21.50 -3.66 5.06
CA TYR A 387 20.55 -2.60 5.43
C TYR A 387 21.03 -1.23 4.96
N VAL A 388 22.34 -0.97 5.08
CA VAL A 388 22.97 0.29 4.64
C VAL A 388 22.86 0.44 3.12
N THR A 389 23.04 -0.63 2.34
CA THR A 389 22.88 -0.61 0.86
C THR A 389 21.47 -0.23 0.41
N LYS A 390 20.45 -0.47 1.25
CA LYS A 390 19.04 -0.18 0.94
C LYS A 390 18.64 1.26 1.23
N LEU A 391 19.49 2.03 1.92
CA LEU A 391 19.26 3.45 2.13
C LEU A 391 19.40 4.19 0.80
N GLN A 392 18.39 4.98 0.45
CA GLN A 392 18.38 5.74 -0.80
C GLN A 392 19.30 6.98 -0.76
N SER A 393 19.56 7.50 0.43
CA SER A 393 20.36 8.71 0.65
C SER A 393 21.83 8.37 0.94
N SER A 394 22.75 8.88 0.12
CA SER A 394 24.20 8.75 0.37
C SER A 394 24.64 9.43 1.67
N ILE A 395 23.92 10.46 2.10
CA ILE A 395 24.16 11.16 3.37
C ILE A 395 23.77 10.24 4.54
N GLU A 396 22.62 9.55 4.46
CA GLU A 396 22.22 8.59 5.48
C GLU A 396 23.18 7.38 5.51
N GLN A 397 23.60 6.88 4.34
CA GLN A 397 24.64 5.86 4.25
C GLN A 397 25.91 6.31 4.98
N SER A 398 26.38 7.53 4.71
CA SER A 398 27.57 8.08 5.37
C SER A 398 27.39 8.19 6.89
N HIS A 399 26.21 8.58 7.36
CA HIS A 399 25.91 8.62 8.80
C HIS A 399 26.06 7.23 9.44
N PHE A 400 25.44 6.20 8.85
CA PHE A 400 25.53 4.84 9.39
C PHE A 400 26.91 4.22 9.25
N VAL A 401 27.64 4.50 8.16
CA VAL A 401 29.04 4.09 8.02
C VAL A 401 29.89 4.64 9.15
N SER A 402 29.73 5.93 9.48
CA SER A 402 30.46 6.56 10.58
C SER A 402 30.09 5.96 11.96
N GLN A 403 28.80 5.66 12.17
CA GLN A 403 28.35 4.97 13.40
C GLN A 403 28.93 3.57 13.53
N ILE A 404 28.93 2.78 12.44
CA ILE A 404 29.50 1.43 12.41
C ILE A 404 31.00 1.50 12.69
N ALA A 405 31.73 2.40 12.02
CA ALA A 405 33.15 2.63 12.23
C ALA A 405 33.48 2.90 13.70
N LYS A 406 32.74 3.84 14.31
CA LYS A 406 32.95 4.25 15.70
C LYS A 406 32.64 3.12 16.70
N LYS A 407 31.53 2.40 16.53
CA LYS A 407 31.10 1.35 17.47
C LYS A 407 31.91 0.06 17.33
N ALA A 408 32.36 -0.27 16.11
CA ALA A 408 33.11 -1.49 15.83
C ALA A 408 34.63 -1.31 15.82
N GLY A 409 35.13 -0.07 15.89
CA GLY A 409 36.57 0.23 15.83
C GLY A 409 37.19 -0.01 14.43
N ILE A 410 36.38 0.10 13.38
CA ILE A 410 36.78 -0.15 11.98
C ILE A 410 36.98 1.20 11.28
N LYS A 411 37.95 1.29 10.36
CA LYS A 411 38.15 2.50 9.53
C LYS A 411 36.98 2.68 8.56
N GLU A 412 36.47 3.91 8.42
CA GLU A 412 35.34 4.21 7.52
C GLU A 412 35.63 3.82 6.07
N GLU A 413 36.87 3.98 5.60
CA GLU A 413 37.24 3.64 4.22
C GLU A 413 37.02 2.16 3.90
N ALA A 414 37.35 1.27 4.85
CA ALA A 414 37.16 -0.17 4.68
C ALA A 414 35.67 -0.54 4.58
N ILE A 415 34.82 0.13 5.36
CA ILE A 415 33.37 -0.09 5.33
C ILE A 415 32.78 0.38 4.00
N TRP A 416 33.25 1.51 3.47
CA TRP A 416 32.82 2.00 2.15
C TRP A 416 33.19 1.05 1.01
N ASP A 417 34.39 0.46 1.05
CA ASP A 417 34.83 -0.51 0.05
C ASP A 417 33.98 -1.80 0.10
N ASP A 418 33.71 -2.32 1.30
CA ASP A 418 32.82 -3.47 1.47
C ASP A 418 31.38 -3.15 1.08
N LEU A 419 30.86 -1.97 1.40
CA LEU A 419 29.51 -1.56 1.01
C LEU A 419 29.34 -1.55 -0.52
N ARG A 420 30.35 -1.05 -1.26
CA ARG A 420 30.37 -1.08 -2.74
C ARG A 420 30.41 -2.51 -3.27
N ARG A 421 31.14 -3.41 -2.61
CA ARG A 421 31.21 -4.83 -2.96
C ARG A 421 29.88 -5.53 -2.71
N THR A 422 29.28 -5.35 -1.53
CA THR A 422 27.97 -5.90 -1.18
C THR A 422 26.88 -5.44 -2.14
N ALA A 423 26.87 -4.16 -2.53
CA ALA A 423 25.93 -3.64 -3.53
C ALA A 423 26.06 -4.37 -4.89
N ARG A 424 27.29 -4.68 -5.32
CA ARG A 424 27.54 -5.47 -6.55
C ARG A 424 27.08 -6.93 -6.42
N THR A 425 27.27 -7.54 -5.25
CA THR A 425 26.85 -8.93 -4.99
C THR A 425 25.34 -9.06 -4.87
N GLU A 426 24.63 -8.09 -4.28
CA GLU A 426 23.16 -8.09 -4.21
C GLU A 426 22.52 -7.92 -5.59
N ILE A 427 23.11 -7.12 -6.49
CA ILE A 427 22.68 -7.01 -7.90
C ILE A 427 22.80 -8.38 -8.58
N SER A 428 23.96 -9.03 -8.47
CA SER A 428 24.20 -10.38 -9.04
C SER A 428 23.33 -11.48 -8.42
N ALA A 429 22.95 -11.37 -7.14
CA ALA A 429 22.10 -12.34 -6.43
C ALA A 429 20.60 -12.13 -6.71
N LYS A 430 20.15 -10.89 -6.95
CA LYS A 430 18.79 -10.60 -7.45
C LYS A 430 18.59 -11.10 -8.87
N GLU A 431 19.60 -10.98 -9.72
CA GLU A 431 19.59 -11.48 -11.10
C GLU A 431 19.36 -13.01 -11.17
N ASN A 432 19.83 -13.79 -10.18
CA ASN A 432 19.55 -15.24 -10.14
C ASN A 432 18.18 -15.63 -9.54
N LYS A 433 17.46 -14.72 -8.88
CA LYS A 433 16.14 -14.98 -8.26
C LYS A 433 14.97 -14.30 -8.97
N GLU A 434 15.18 -13.18 -9.65
CA GLU A 434 14.13 -12.46 -10.38
C GLU A 434 13.83 -13.08 -11.77
N PHE A 435 14.66 -14.01 -12.24
CA PHE A 435 14.43 -14.74 -13.50
C PHE A 435 13.26 -15.74 -13.47
N THR A 436 12.55 -15.90 -12.35
CA THR A 436 11.37 -16.78 -12.26
C THR A 436 10.06 -16.04 -11.97
N HIS A 437 10.04 -14.71 -11.84
CA HIS A 437 8.79 -14.00 -11.51
C HIS A 437 8.62 -12.56 -12.03
N TYR A 438 9.50 -12.03 -12.89
CA TYR A 438 9.36 -10.69 -13.49
C TYR A 438 8.90 -10.72 -14.96
N GLU A 439 7.82 -11.44 -15.26
CA GLU A 439 7.04 -11.21 -16.49
C GLU A 439 5.70 -10.60 -16.12
N GLY A 440 5.46 -9.31 -16.47
CA GLY A 440 4.08 -8.87 -16.75
C GLY A 440 3.61 -7.46 -16.43
N LYS A 441 4.26 -6.61 -15.60
CA LYS A 441 3.60 -5.34 -15.17
C LYS A 441 4.27 -4.01 -15.56
N SER A 442 5.60 -3.86 -15.49
CA SER A 442 6.22 -2.57 -15.91
C SER A 442 6.47 -2.46 -17.41
N LYS A 443 6.48 -3.59 -18.13
CA LYS A 443 6.79 -3.70 -19.57
C LYS A 443 5.73 -3.01 -20.44
N ASN A 444 4.46 -3.06 -20.01
CA ASN A 444 3.33 -2.67 -20.86
C ASN A 444 3.03 -1.17 -20.88
N HIS A 445 3.43 -0.35 -19.89
CA HIS A 445 2.85 1.00 -19.79
C HIS A 445 3.44 2.05 -20.76
N LEU A 446 4.77 2.12 -20.91
CA LEU A 446 5.41 3.09 -21.83
C LEU A 446 5.16 2.73 -23.30
N GLU A 447 5.29 1.44 -23.60
CA GLU A 447 5.05 0.89 -24.93
C GLU A 447 3.58 1.06 -25.34
N ARG A 448 2.63 0.70 -24.46
CA ARG A 448 1.19 0.93 -24.67
C ARG A 448 0.86 2.40 -24.95
N ARG A 449 1.46 3.34 -24.21
CA ARG A 449 1.26 4.79 -24.44
C ARG A 449 1.82 5.24 -25.80
N LEU A 450 3.00 4.77 -26.19
CA LEU A 450 3.59 5.11 -27.50
C LEU A 450 2.75 4.56 -28.66
N TYR A 451 2.29 3.30 -28.57
CA TYR A 451 1.44 2.70 -29.59
C TYR A 451 0.03 3.33 -29.62
N GLY A 452 -0.55 3.70 -28.46
CA GLY A 452 -1.82 4.42 -28.43
C GLY A 452 -1.75 5.80 -29.08
N ILE A 453 -0.70 6.57 -28.80
CA ILE A 453 -0.42 7.85 -29.46
C ILE A 453 -0.24 7.67 -30.98
N LEU A 454 0.51 6.64 -31.39
CA LEU A 454 0.75 6.33 -32.79
C LEU A 454 -0.55 5.97 -33.52
N PHE A 455 -1.34 5.03 -32.98
CA PHE A 455 -2.58 4.57 -33.61
C PHE A 455 -3.63 5.66 -33.69
N TRP A 456 -3.73 6.51 -32.66
CA TRP A 456 -4.62 7.65 -32.66
C TRP A 456 -4.27 8.60 -33.80
N GLN A 457 -3.01 9.01 -33.90
CA GLN A 457 -2.57 9.99 -34.89
C GLN A 457 -2.55 9.45 -36.33
N GLU A 458 -2.48 8.13 -36.53
CA GLU A 458 -2.63 7.52 -37.85
C GLU A 458 -4.05 7.62 -38.41
N GLY A 459 -5.06 7.62 -37.53
CA GLY A 459 -6.48 7.75 -37.88
C GLY A 459 -6.95 9.19 -38.12
N GLU A 460 -6.16 10.18 -37.70
CA GLU A 460 -6.51 11.60 -37.79
C GLU A 460 -6.20 12.23 -39.16
N LYS A 461 -7.10 13.12 -39.61
CA LYS A 461 -6.92 13.87 -40.87
C LYS A 461 -5.87 14.98 -40.76
N ASN A 462 -5.78 15.61 -39.58
CA ASN A 462 -4.82 16.67 -39.28
C ASN A 462 -3.89 16.18 -38.16
N ARG A 463 -2.77 15.56 -38.54
CA ARG A 463 -1.83 14.98 -37.58
C ARG A 463 -1.07 16.07 -36.83
N LEU A 464 -0.89 15.86 -35.53
CA LEU A 464 -0.15 16.75 -34.64
C LEU A 464 1.37 16.61 -34.79
N PHE A 465 1.85 15.47 -35.31
CA PHE A 465 3.26 15.20 -35.57
C PHE A 465 3.42 14.10 -36.64
N ASP A 466 4.67 13.88 -37.09
CA ASP A 466 5.00 12.86 -38.08
C ASP A 466 4.97 11.44 -37.49
N THR A 467 3.93 10.68 -37.82
CA THR A 467 3.73 9.29 -37.37
C THR A 467 4.75 8.32 -37.97
N GLU A 468 5.27 8.58 -39.17
CA GLU A 468 6.32 7.75 -39.78
C GLU A 468 7.63 7.92 -39.03
N LYS A 469 7.97 9.16 -38.67
CA LYS A 469 9.12 9.45 -37.80
C LYS A 469 8.99 8.76 -36.44
N LEU A 470 7.81 8.73 -35.85
CA LEU A 470 7.56 8.00 -34.59
C LEU A 470 7.76 6.48 -34.77
N ARG A 471 7.23 5.88 -35.84
CA ARG A 471 7.46 4.46 -36.18
C ARG A 471 8.94 4.14 -36.32
N LEU A 472 9.68 4.96 -37.06
CA LEU A 472 11.13 4.80 -37.25
C LEU A 472 11.89 4.89 -35.93
N ASN A 473 11.49 5.78 -35.01
CA ASN A 473 12.10 5.88 -33.69
C ASN A 473 11.85 4.63 -32.85
N ILE A 474 10.62 4.12 -32.82
CA ILE A 474 10.27 2.88 -32.11
C ILE A 474 11.03 1.69 -32.71
N LEU A 475 11.08 1.59 -34.05
CA LEU A 475 11.84 0.58 -34.78
C LEU A 475 13.33 0.62 -34.43
N THR A 476 13.93 1.82 -34.35
CA THR A 476 15.33 1.98 -34.00
C THR A 476 15.62 1.56 -32.55
N ILE A 477 14.64 1.68 -31.66
CA ILE A 477 14.76 1.35 -30.25
C ILE A 477 14.61 -0.16 -29.99
N LEU A 478 13.64 -0.81 -30.63
CA LEU A 478 13.34 -2.24 -30.43
C LEU A 478 14.04 -3.16 -31.45
N GLY A 479 14.27 -2.69 -32.67
CA GLY A 479 14.64 -3.53 -33.80
C GLY A 479 13.43 -4.20 -34.45
N GLU A 480 13.64 -4.69 -35.68
CA GLU A 480 12.57 -5.14 -36.57
C GLU A 480 11.74 -6.31 -36.00
N LYS A 481 12.42 -7.31 -35.42
CA LYS A 481 11.75 -8.51 -34.88
C LYS A 481 10.83 -8.17 -33.70
N GLU A 482 11.33 -7.40 -32.74
CA GLU A 482 10.60 -7.04 -31.52
C GLU A 482 9.44 -6.09 -31.83
N MET A 483 9.61 -5.18 -32.79
CA MET A 483 8.53 -4.30 -33.23
C MET A 483 7.37 -5.07 -33.87
N VAL A 484 7.65 -6.10 -34.67
CA VAL A 484 6.60 -6.93 -35.29
C VAL A 484 5.79 -7.70 -34.25
N GLU A 485 6.44 -8.22 -33.21
CA GLU A 485 5.77 -8.90 -32.10
C GLU A 485 4.91 -7.92 -31.29
N ALA A 486 5.44 -6.74 -30.97
CA ALA A 486 4.71 -5.68 -30.28
C ALA A 486 3.48 -5.21 -31.06
N LEU A 487 3.65 -4.91 -32.36
CA LEU A 487 2.55 -4.47 -33.23
C LEU A 487 1.40 -5.48 -33.25
N ARG A 488 1.69 -6.79 -33.38
CA ARG A 488 0.65 -7.82 -33.35
C ARG A 488 -0.15 -7.81 -32.05
N GLY A 489 0.52 -7.66 -30.91
CA GLY A 489 -0.13 -7.63 -29.59
C GLY A 489 -0.98 -6.38 -29.36
N TYR A 490 -0.49 -5.21 -29.77
CA TYR A 490 -1.22 -3.95 -29.56
C TYR A 490 -2.29 -3.67 -30.62
N GLU A 491 -2.20 -4.25 -31.81
CA GLU A 491 -3.26 -4.13 -32.83
C GLU A 491 -4.59 -4.74 -32.35
N GLU A 492 -4.55 -5.83 -31.56
CA GLU A 492 -5.74 -6.43 -30.95
C GLU A 492 -6.45 -5.49 -29.94
N GLN A 493 -5.72 -4.53 -29.38
CA GLN A 493 -6.21 -3.57 -28.38
C GLN A 493 -6.36 -2.15 -28.96
N LYS A 494 -6.19 -1.99 -30.27
CA LYS A 494 -6.06 -0.69 -30.94
C LYS A 494 -7.11 0.34 -30.56
N ASN A 495 -8.39 -0.04 -30.53
CA ASN A 495 -9.49 0.88 -30.22
C ASN A 495 -9.44 1.41 -28.77
N GLU A 496 -9.02 0.57 -27.82
CA GLU A 496 -8.85 0.96 -26.42
C GLU A 496 -7.71 1.97 -26.27
N LEU A 497 -6.60 1.74 -26.99
CA LEU A 497 -5.42 2.59 -26.96
C LEU A 497 -5.64 3.96 -27.61
N ILE A 498 -6.40 3.99 -28.70
CA ILE A 498 -6.79 5.23 -29.36
C ILE A 498 -7.62 6.08 -28.39
N PHE A 499 -8.62 5.49 -27.73
CA PHE A 499 -9.47 6.19 -26.76
C PHE A 499 -8.66 6.77 -25.59
N GLU A 500 -7.71 6.02 -25.04
CA GLU A 500 -6.80 6.50 -23.99
C GLU A 500 -5.95 7.70 -24.44
N ALA A 501 -5.46 7.67 -25.68
CA ALA A 501 -4.63 8.74 -26.23
C ALA A 501 -5.46 9.99 -26.55
N GLU A 502 -6.64 9.85 -27.15
CA GLU A 502 -7.57 10.95 -27.43
C GLU A 502 -7.90 11.75 -26.16
N GLN A 503 -8.35 11.06 -25.11
CA GLN A 503 -8.73 11.70 -23.84
C GLN A 503 -7.60 12.49 -23.19
N TYR A 504 -6.36 12.07 -23.42
CA TYR A 504 -5.19 12.66 -22.77
C TYR A 504 -4.52 13.77 -23.59
N TYR A 505 -4.51 13.66 -24.93
CA TYR A 505 -3.70 14.51 -25.80
C TYR A 505 -4.52 15.42 -26.75
N GLU A 506 -5.82 15.18 -26.96
CA GLU A 506 -6.64 15.92 -27.96
C GLU A 506 -6.67 17.44 -27.73
N ASN A 507 -6.56 17.91 -26.48
CA ASN A 507 -6.65 19.34 -26.11
C ASN A 507 -5.37 19.89 -25.45
N LYS A 508 -4.22 19.22 -25.63
CA LYS A 508 -2.96 19.57 -24.98
C LYS A 508 -2.03 20.29 -25.95
N ASP A 509 -1.57 21.49 -25.60
CA ASP A 509 -0.46 22.14 -26.30
C ASP A 509 0.87 21.42 -25.95
N GLY A 510 1.69 21.11 -26.95
CA GLY A 510 3.04 20.57 -26.74
C GLY A 510 3.15 19.04 -26.67
N VAL A 511 2.22 18.28 -27.27
CA VAL A 511 2.26 16.82 -27.39
C VAL A 511 3.62 16.31 -27.90
N GLU A 512 4.26 17.04 -28.81
CA GLU A 512 5.59 16.68 -29.33
C GLU A 512 6.67 16.60 -28.24
N LYS A 513 6.67 17.52 -27.26
CA LYS A 513 7.65 17.51 -26.16
C LYS A 513 7.45 16.32 -25.23
N GLU A 514 6.19 15.98 -24.93
CA GLU A 514 5.87 14.80 -24.12
C GLU A 514 6.21 13.51 -24.87
N LEU A 515 5.99 13.48 -26.19
CA LEU A 515 6.37 12.35 -27.03
C LEU A 515 7.90 12.16 -27.06
N GLU A 516 8.67 13.24 -27.12
CA GLU A 516 10.13 13.18 -27.02
C GLU A 516 10.59 12.60 -25.68
N GLU A 517 9.99 13.03 -24.55
CA GLU A 517 10.31 12.50 -23.23
C GLU A 517 9.94 11.00 -23.11
N LEU A 518 8.77 10.61 -23.63
CA LEU A 518 8.33 9.21 -23.67
C LEU A 518 9.30 8.35 -24.49
N LEU A 519 9.76 8.82 -25.65
CA LEU A 519 10.74 8.12 -26.47
C LEU A 519 12.10 8.01 -25.78
N MET A 520 12.55 9.04 -25.05
CA MET A 520 13.78 8.97 -24.26
C MET A 520 13.68 7.92 -23.16
N ASN A 521 12.56 7.90 -22.43
CA ASN A 521 12.30 6.92 -21.37
C ASN A 521 12.23 5.49 -21.92
N PHE A 522 11.57 5.32 -23.06
CA PHE A 522 11.47 4.03 -23.74
C PHE A 522 12.82 3.53 -24.27
N LYS A 523 13.63 4.44 -24.84
CA LYS A 523 14.99 4.11 -25.30
C LYS A 523 15.90 3.70 -24.15
N GLU A 524 15.81 4.37 -23.01
CA GLU A 524 16.57 4.00 -21.81
C GLU A 524 16.20 2.59 -21.33
N ASP A 525 14.91 2.26 -21.26
CA ASP A 525 14.44 0.94 -20.84
C ASP A 525 14.91 -0.17 -21.80
N SER A 526 14.84 0.07 -23.11
CA SER A 526 15.38 -0.85 -24.14
C SER A 526 16.90 -1.05 -24.01
N LEU A 527 17.67 0.03 -23.81
CA LEU A 527 19.13 -0.06 -23.67
C LEU A 527 19.52 -0.81 -22.40
N ARG A 528 18.84 -0.57 -21.28
CA ARG A 528 19.06 -1.32 -20.03
C ARG A 528 18.80 -2.81 -20.23
N LYS A 529 17.73 -3.19 -20.94
CA LYS A 529 17.45 -4.60 -21.27
C LYS A 529 18.52 -5.22 -22.15
N ARG A 530 18.93 -4.54 -23.23
CA ARG A 530 19.99 -5.01 -24.12
C ARG A 530 21.32 -5.14 -23.39
N PHE A 531 21.64 -4.22 -22.49
CA PHE A 531 22.84 -4.31 -21.65
C PHE A 531 22.85 -5.61 -20.85
N VAL A 532 21.71 -5.96 -20.22
CA VAL A 532 21.57 -7.22 -19.47
C VAL A 532 21.77 -8.44 -20.37
N ILE A 533 21.20 -8.46 -21.56
CA ILE A 533 21.36 -9.57 -22.52
C ILE A 533 22.83 -9.73 -22.92
N VAL A 534 23.49 -8.64 -23.31
CA VAL A 534 24.90 -8.65 -23.76
C VAL A 534 25.82 -9.05 -22.60
N MET A 535 25.54 -8.60 -21.37
CA MET A 535 26.29 -9.02 -20.18
C MET A 535 26.15 -10.51 -19.90
N LYS A 536 24.95 -11.08 -20.09
CA LYS A 536 24.73 -12.53 -19.97
C LYS A 536 25.50 -13.31 -21.04
N GLU A 537 25.44 -12.85 -22.29
CA GLU A 537 26.21 -13.45 -23.38
C GLU A 537 27.73 -13.36 -23.14
N LEU A 538 28.19 -12.27 -22.52
CA LEU A 538 29.60 -12.06 -22.17
C LEU A 538 30.04 -13.08 -21.12
N GLN A 539 29.25 -13.28 -20.06
CA GLN A 539 29.50 -14.30 -19.05
C GLN A 539 29.56 -15.70 -19.69
N GLU A 540 28.63 -16.03 -20.58
CA GLU A 540 28.64 -17.32 -21.27
C GLU A 540 29.85 -17.51 -22.20
N ALA A 541 30.36 -16.43 -22.80
CA ALA A 541 31.56 -16.45 -23.63
C ALA A 541 32.82 -16.64 -22.77
N GLU A 542 32.90 -15.99 -21.61
CA GLU A 542 33.99 -16.13 -20.65
C GLU A 542 34.03 -17.54 -20.03
N ASP A 543 32.87 -18.09 -19.66
CA ASP A 543 32.75 -19.46 -19.13
C ASP A 543 33.20 -20.51 -20.16
N LYS A 544 32.93 -20.26 -21.44
CA LYS A 544 33.37 -21.09 -22.57
C LYS A 544 34.81 -20.80 -23.02
N LYS A 545 35.50 -19.84 -22.39
CA LYS A 545 36.85 -19.37 -22.74
C LYS A 545 36.96 -18.91 -24.20
N ASP A 546 35.90 -18.32 -24.74
CA ASP A 546 35.89 -17.71 -26.08
C ASP A 546 36.32 -16.25 -26.00
N ASP A 547 37.64 -16.03 -25.95
CA ASP A 547 38.25 -14.70 -25.79
C ASP A 547 37.89 -13.72 -26.90
N LYS A 548 37.60 -14.22 -28.12
CA LYS A 548 37.22 -13.39 -29.25
C LYS A 548 35.81 -12.85 -29.06
N LYS A 549 34.86 -13.72 -28.70
CA LYS A 549 33.47 -13.34 -28.45
C LYS A 549 33.34 -12.47 -27.20
N ALA A 550 34.09 -12.78 -26.14
CA ALA A 550 34.12 -11.97 -24.92
C ALA A 550 34.57 -10.52 -25.20
N LYS A 551 35.65 -10.32 -25.96
CA LYS A 551 36.09 -8.97 -26.36
C LYS A 551 35.06 -8.21 -27.17
N GLU A 552 34.34 -8.89 -28.08
CA GLU A 552 33.29 -8.27 -28.89
C GLU A 552 32.11 -7.83 -28.02
N LEU A 553 31.65 -8.68 -27.10
CA LEU A 553 30.52 -8.39 -26.22
C LEU A 553 30.87 -7.31 -25.19
N LEU A 554 32.10 -7.27 -24.69
CA LEU A 554 32.58 -6.23 -23.80
C LEU A 554 32.59 -4.85 -24.48
N LYS A 555 32.95 -4.79 -25.78
CA LYS A 555 32.81 -3.57 -26.58
C LYS A 555 31.35 -3.13 -26.71
N ARG A 556 30.43 -4.07 -26.98
CA ARG A 556 28.99 -3.76 -27.04
C ARG A 556 28.44 -3.24 -25.70
N CYS A 557 28.90 -3.77 -24.57
CA CYS A 557 28.55 -3.25 -23.24
C CYS A 557 29.01 -1.80 -23.05
N GLN A 558 30.24 -1.48 -23.50
CA GLN A 558 30.75 -0.10 -23.46
C GLN A 558 29.89 0.84 -24.32
N GLU A 559 29.58 0.45 -25.55
CA GLU A 559 28.73 1.22 -26.48
C GLU A 559 27.33 1.50 -25.89
N ILE A 560 26.72 0.51 -25.23
CA ILE A 560 25.41 0.69 -24.57
C ILE A 560 25.52 1.64 -23.36
N THR A 561 26.59 1.54 -22.59
CA THR A 561 26.84 2.40 -21.42
C THR A 561 27.04 3.86 -21.84
N GLU A 562 27.76 4.08 -22.94
CA GLU A 562 27.95 5.41 -23.54
C GLU A 562 26.61 6.01 -23.98
N GLN A 563 25.76 5.24 -24.66
CA GLN A 563 24.43 5.69 -25.07
C GLN A 563 23.52 6.04 -23.87
N LEU A 564 23.58 5.28 -22.78
CA LEU A 564 22.84 5.59 -21.54
C LEU A 564 23.37 6.87 -20.87
N ALA A 565 24.68 7.09 -20.88
CA ALA A 565 25.29 8.33 -20.38
C ALA A 565 24.91 9.55 -21.23
N GLU A 566 24.86 9.41 -22.56
CA GLU A 566 24.39 10.48 -23.45
C GLU A 566 22.93 10.85 -23.22
N LEU A 567 22.05 9.86 -23.01
CA LEU A 567 20.64 10.10 -22.67
C LEU A 567 20.50 10.86 -21.35
N SER A 568 21.30 10.49 -20.35
CA SER A 568 21.34 11.17 -19.06
C SER A 568 21.80 12.63 -19.18
N LYS A 569 22.78 12.91 -20.06
CA LYS A 569 23.24 14.28 -20.35
C LYS A 569 22.18 15.10 -21.08
N LYS A 570 21.46 14.52 -22.04
CA LYS A 570 20.36 15.20 -22.75
C LYS A 570 19.23 15.63 -21.81
N ARG A 571 18.92 14.83 -20.78
CA ARG A 571 17.94 15.20 -19.74
C ARG A 571 18.39 16.35 -18.82
N ALA A 572 19.69 16.60 -18.71
CA ALA A 572 20.19 17.70 -17.88
C ALA A 572 20.21 19.04 -18.63
N LEU A 573 20.00 19.02 -19.96
CA LEU A 573 20.06 20.18 -20.85
C LEU A 573 18.67 20.64 -21.35
N ASN A 574 17.66 19.78 -21.24
CA ASN A 574 16.24 20.07 -21.45
C ASN A 574 15.57 20.37 -20.11
#